data_AF-A0A532EGJ9-F1
#
_entry.id   AF-A0A532EGJ9-F1
#
_cell.length_a   1.000
_cell.length_b   1.000
_cell.length_c   1.000
_cell.angle_alpha   90.00
_cell.angle_beta   90.00
_cell.angle_gamma   90.00
#
_symmetry.space_group_name_H-M   'P 1'
#
loop_
_entity.id
_entity.type
_entity.pdbx_description
1 polymer ?
#
loop_
_entity_poly.entity_id
_entity_poly.type
_entity_poly.pdbx_seq_one_letter_code
_entity_poly.pdbx_strand_id
1 'polypeptide(L)'
;MKALMSVVALIGVLGLLMLIGMIFGVVPSNTVRLVEGYMPMQVLSELAIFVAGFTGLSYLANSMGIAFPRFWQGVLFWAFIQAYLKFRIYPPIPFSVRAMYGTVSFVAVFMWVSANEEDWKKFRQPILNVLDANTGFHKALRTMYLILLPILIGGFSFMTMKPSVDEPIELRTVHPAPPASTKVHGKTYTLQTSQNPYRVNLEGKFDQAYSNKLIVEQGMGRLMAPNANPWDDKAEGYLKYVREGGEIFFQNCHFCHGDNLNGRGLHAFAFNPIPANFTDPGTIAQLQETFIFWRVAKGGIGLPNEGFPWASVMPPW
;
A
#
# COMPACT_ATOMS: atom_id res chain seq x y z
N MET A 1 31.89 -45.39 6.51
CA MET A 1 31.67 -43.95 6.80
C MET A 1 32.16 -43.02 5.69
N LYS A 2 33.43 -43.04 5.29
CA LYS A 2 33.95 -42.12 4.24
C LYS A 2 33.24 -42.22 2.88
N ALA A 3 32.97 -43.44 2.40
CA ALA A 3 32.27 -43.66 1.13
C ALA A 3 30.79 -43.20 1.13
N LEU A 4 30.10 -43.32 2.28
CA LEU A 4 28.73 -42.84 2.43
C LEU A 4 28.69 -41.30 2.43
N MET A 5 29.63 -40.68 3.15
CA MET A 5 29.75 -39.22 3.21
C MET A 5 30.13 -38.60 1.86
N SER A 6 30.94 -39.29 1.05
CA SER A 6 31.27 -38.81 -0.31
C SER A 6 30.08 -38.88 -1.25
N VAL A 7 29.24 -39.93 -1.17
CA VAL A 7 28.02 -40.04 -1.99
C VAL A 7 27.02 -38.94 -1.63
N VAL A 8 26.78 -38.69 -0.34
CA VAL A 8 25.88 -37.63 0.12
C VAL A 8 26.39 -36.24 -0.27
N ALA A 9 27.70 -35.99 -0.18
CA ALA A 9 28.31 -34.75 -0.65
C ALA A 9 28.11 -34.54 -2.16
N LEU A 10 28.27 -35.60 -2.96
CA LEU A 10 28.12 -35.55 -4.42
C LEU A 10 26.68 -35.23 -4.84
N ILE A 11 25.68 -35.80 -4.15
CA ILE A 11 24.26 -35.48 -4.34
C ILE A 11 23.99 -34.00 -4.00
N GLY A 12 24.53 -33.51 -2.88
CA GLY A 12 24.40 -32.09 -2.50
C GLY A 12 25.02 -31.13 -3.53
N VAL A 13 26.20 -31.48 -4.07
CA VAL A 13 26.87 -30.69 -5.13
C VAL A 13 26.05 -30.66 -6.41
N LEU A 14 25.53 -31.81 -6.86
CA LEU A 14 24.70 -31.88 -8.06
C LEU A 14 23.43 -31.03 -7.92
N GLY A 15 22.77 -31.09 -6.76
CA GLY A 15 21.60 -30.25 -6.47
C GLY A 15 21.95 -28.75 -6.42
N LEU A 16 23.13 -28.39 -5.91
CA LEU A 16 23.59 -27.00 -5.86
C LEU A 16 23.89 -26.47 -7.27
N LEU A 17 24.55 -27.27 -8.11
CA LEU A 17 24.81 -26.94 -9.52
C LEU A 17 23.51 -26.78 -10.32
N MET A 18 22.51 -27.64 -10.06
CA MET A 18 21.18 -27.50 -10.64
C MET A 18 20.51 -26.18 -10.20
N LEU A 19 20.56 -25.84 -8.90
CA LEU A 19 20.03 -24.57 -8.41
C LEU A 19 20.76 -23.36 -9.02
N ILE A 20 22.08 -23.44 -9.16
CA ILE A 20 22.89 -22.41 -9.84
C ILE A 20 22.46 -22.28 -11.31
N GLY A 21 22.23 -23.39 -12.02
CA GLY A 21 21.70 -23.39 -13.38
C GLY A 21 20.33 -22.71 -13.47
N MET A 22 19.48 -22.85 -12.44
CA MET A 22 18.19 -22.15 -12.36
C MET A 22 18.36 -20.65 -12.06
N ILE A 23 19.32 -20.27 -11.22
CA ILE A 23 19.62 -18.85 -10.93
C ILE A 23 20.07 -18.12 -12.19
N PHE A 24 20.92 -18.73 -13.00
CA PHE A 24 21.43 -18.15 -14.25
C PHE A 24 20.52 -18.35 -15.46
N GLY A 25 19.34 -18.96 -15.29
CA GLY A 25 18.37 -19.15 -16.36
C GLY A 25 18.76 -20.21 -17.40
N VAL A 26 19.81 -20.98 -17.16
CA VAL A 26 20.24 -22.11 -18.01
C VAL A 26 19.26 -23.27 -17.90
N VAL A 27 18.70 -23.47 -16.71
CA VAL A 27 17.69 -24.50 -16.42
C VAL A 27 16.39 -23.81 -16.02
N PRO A 28 15.33 -23.84 -16.85
CA PRO A 28 14.05 -23.29 -16.48
C PRO A 28 13.49 -23.96 -15.21
N SER A 29 12.92 -23.19 -14.28
CA SER A 29 12.37 -23.71 -13.01
C SER A 29 11.22 -24.70 -13.18
N ASN A 30 10.62 -24.76 -14.37
CA ASN A 30 9.55 -25.70 -14.74
C ASN A 30 10.06 -27.07 -15.26
N THR A 31 11.37 -27.25 -15.45
CA THR A 31 11.95 -28.52 -15.94
C THR A 31 11.85 -29.64 -14.92
N VAL A 32 12.00 -29.32 -13.63
CA VAL A 32 11.86 -30.28 -12.53
C VAL A 32 10.68 -29.86 -11.67
N ARG A 33 9.48 -30.30 -12.06
CA ARG A 33 8.26 -29.99 -11.32
C ARG A 33 8.28 -30.70 -9.96
N LEU A 34 7.73 -30.03 -8.95
CA LEU A 34 7.42 -30.65 -7.67
C LEU A 34 6.24 -31.60 -7.85
N VAL A 35 6.21 -32.70 -7.11
CA VAL A 35 5.14 -33.71 -7.20
C VAL A 35 3.88 -33.13 -6.56
N GLU A 36 2.80 -33.07 -7.34
CA GLU A 36 1.51 -32.57 -6.86
C GLU A 36 1.00 -33.41 -5.67
N GLY A 37 0.57 -32.73 -4.60
CA GLY A 37 0.10 -33.38 -3.37
C GLY A 37 1.19 -33.75 -2.36
N TYR A 38 2.49 -33.66 -2.70
CA TYR A 38 3.60 -33.96 -1.78
C TYR A 38 4.23 -32.73 -1.13
N MET A 39 3.76 -31.53 -1.45
CA MET A 39 4.11 -30.31 -0.71
C MET A 39 3.34 -30.27 0.63
N PRO A 40 4.00 -30.02 1.77
CA PRO A 40 5.36 -29.50 1.94
C PRO A 40 6.47 -30.55 2.16
N MET A 41 6.12 -31.84 2.28
CA MET A 41 7.06 -32.91 2.66
C MET A 41 8.22 -33.07 1.68
N GLN A 42 7.97 -32.93 0.37
CA GLN A 42 9.03 -32.99 -0.64
C GLN A 42 10.08 -31.90 -0.43
N VAL A 43 9.64 -30.64 -0.19
CA VAL A 43 10.55 -29.51 0.03
C VAL A 43 11.41 -29.73 1.27
N LEU A 44 10.80 -30.22 2.36
CA LEU A 44 11.54 -30.54 3.59
C LEU A 44 12.58 -31.65 3.35
N SER A 45 12.23 -32.67 2.58
CA SER A 45 13.17 -33.75 2.24
C SER A 45 14.32 -33.29 1.35
N GLU A 46 14.06 -32.46 0.33
CA GLU A 46 15.09 -31.87 -0.53
C GLU A 46 16.04 -31.00 0.31
N LEU A 47 15.50 -30.12 1.17
CA LEU A 47 16.32 -29.29 2.06
C LEU A 47 17.14 -30.12 3.05
N ALA A 48 16.60 -31.21 3.60
CA ALA A 48 17.35 -32.11 4.47
C ALA A 48 18.53 -32.77 3.74
N ILE A 49 18.34 -33.18 2.47
CA ILE A 49 19.42 -33.72 1.63
C ILE A 49 20.49 -32.66 1.38
N PHE A 50 20.10 -31.40 1.12
CA PHE A 50 21.05 -30.29 0.97
C PHE A 50 21.84 -30.04 2.26
N VAL A 51 21.19 -30.04 3.42
CA VAL A 51 21.86 -29.90 4.72
C VAL A 51 22.87 -31.02 4.95
N ALA A 52 22.49 -32.27 4.65
CA ALA A 52 23.40 -33.41 4.75
C ALA A 52 24.58 -33.27 3.77
N GLY A 53 24.32 -32.81 2.54
CA GLY A 53 25.33 -32.52 1.53
C GLY A 53 26.32 -31.44 1.96
N PHE A 54 25.85 -30.30 2.48
CA PHE A 54 26.69 -29.23 3.02
C PHE A 54 27.52 -29.69 4.22
N THR A 55 26.94 -30.51 5.09
CA THR A 55 27.66 -31.11 6.22
C THR A 55 28.78 -32.03 5.73
N GLY A 56 28.50 -32.87 4.73
CA GLY A 56 29.49 -33.72 4.09
C GLY A 56 30.61 -32.94 3.42
N LEU A 57 30.28 -31.88 2.67
CA LEU A 57 31.26 -30.98 2.06
C LEU A 57 32.12 -30.28 3.10
N SER A 58 31.53 -29.78 4.19
CA SER A 58 32.28 -29.16 5.28
C SER A 58 33.22 -30.15 5.96
N TYR A 59 32.80 -31.40 6.13
CA TYR A 59 33.66 -32.45 6.69
C TYR A 59 34.84 -32.78 5.76
N LEU A 60 34.59 -32.91 4.46
CA LEU A 60 35.63 -33.14 3.47
C LEU A 60 36.62 -31.97 3.39
N ALA A 61 36.13 -30.73 3.37
CA ALA A 61 36.96 -29.53 3.37
C ALA A 61 37.86 -29.46 4.62
N ASN A 62 37.31 -29.77 5.79
CA ASN A 62 38.09 -29.87 7.02
C ASN A 62 39.17 -30.97 6.94
N SER A 63 38.87 -32.11 6.32
CA SER A 63 39.86 -33.18 6.13
C SER A 63 41.00 -32.81 5.17
N MET A 64 40.78 -31.81 4.31
CA MET A 64 41.78 -31.23 3.41
C MET A 64 42.49 -30.00 4.02
N GLY A 65 42.25 -29.70 5.30
CA GLY A 65 42.87 -28.57 6.00
C GLY A 65 42.23 -27.20 5.71
N ILE A 66 41.13 -27.15 4.96
CA ILE A 66 40.39 -25.91 4.65
C ILE A 66 39.21 -25.79 5.62
N ALA A 67 39.42 -25.06 6.71
CA ALA A 67 38.35 -24.78 7.68
C ALA A 67 37.52 -23.57 7.24
N PHE A 68 36.25 -23.80 6.89
CA PHE A 68 35.31 -22.71 6.59
C PHE A 68 34.87 -22.00 7.87
N PRO A 69 35.01 -20.66 7.98
CA PRO A 69 34.55 -19.93 9.16
C PRO A 69 33.05 -20.10 9.40
N ARG A 70 32.66 -20.31 10.67
CA ARG A 70 31.24 -20.46 11.07
C ARG A 70 30.38 -19.28 10.65
N PHE A 71 30.94 -18.08 10.66
CA PHE A 71 30.28 -16.87 10.16
C PHE A 71 29.76 -17.03 8.72
N TRP A 72 30.63 -17.45 7.81
CA TRP A 72 30.25 -17.62 6.41
C TRP A 72 29.34 -18.81 6.17
N GLN A 73 29.47 -19.88 6.97
CA GLN A 73 28.56 -21.02 6.88
C GLN A 73 27.10 -20.61 7.15
N GLY A 74 26.86 -19.84 8.22
CA GLY A 74 25.51 -19.34 8.52
C GLY A 74 24.97 -18.40 7.45
N VAL A 75 25.77 -17.41 7.03
CA VAL A 75 25.37 -16.42 6.01
C VAL A 75 25.06 -17.08 4.67
N LEU A 76 25.95 -17.95 4.18
CA LEU A 76 25.78 -18.64 2.89
C LEU A 76 24.62 -19.63 2.94
N PHE A 77 24.41 -20.32 4.05
CA PHE A 77 23.30 -21.25 4.20
C PHE A 77 21.95 -20.52 4.21
N TRP A 78 21.85 -19.38 4.89
CA TRP A 78 20.63 -18.56 4.83
C TRP A 78 20.39 -18.00 3.41
N ALA A 79 21.43 -17.50 2.75
CA ALA A 79 21.35 -17.03 1.36
C ALA A 79 20.93 -18.16 0.40
N PHE A 80 21.42 -19.38 0.61
CA PHE A 80 21.00 -20.57 -0.13
C PHE A 80 19.50 -20.84 0.04
N ILE A 81 18.96 -20.76 1.27
CA ILE A 81 17.51 -20.93 1.50
C ILE A 81 16.71 -19.87 0.72
N GLN A 82 17.15 -18.61 0.70
CA GLN A 82 16.48 -17.56 -0.08
C GLN A 82 16.48 -17.86 -1.58
N ALA A 83 17.63 -18.31 -2.11
CA ALA A 83 17.75 -18.70 -3.51
C ALA A 83 16.87 -19.92 -3.83
N TYR A 84 16.88 -20.94 -2.97
CA TYR A 84 16.02 -22.12 -3.10
C TYR A 84 14.55 -21.72 -3.17
N LEU A 85 14.05 -20.93 -2.22
CA LEU A 85 12.66 -20.47 -2.19
C LEU A 85 12.26 -19.63 -3.42
N LYS A 86 13.20 -18.89 -4.01
CA LYS A 86 12.95 -18.03 -5.18
C LYS A 86 12.97 -18.79 -6.51
N PHE A 87 13.94 -19.70 -6.68
CA PHE A 87 14.25 -20.28 -8.00
C PHE A 87 13.80 -21.73 -8.15
N ARG A 88 13.73 -22.51 -7.05
CA ARG A 88 13.37 -23.93 -7.10
C ARG A 88 11.87 -24.17 -7.06
N ILE A 89 11.11 -23.33 -6.34
CA ILE A 89 9.68 -23.51 -6.11
C ILE A 89 8.87 -22.89 -7.26
N TYR A 90 8.11 -23.74 -7.95
CA TYR A 90 7.18 -23.34 -9.01
C TYR A 90 5.77 -23.91 -8.73
N PRO A 91 4.68 -23.12 -8.86
CA PRO A 91 4.63 -21.72 -9.27
C PRO A 91 5.34 -20.77 -8.27
N PRO A 92 5.84 -19.60 -8.74
CA PRO A 92 6.63 -18.71 -7.90
C PRO A 92 5.80 -18.21 -6.71
N ILE A 93 6.32 -18.44 -5.51
CA ILE A 93 5.64 -18.02 -4.27
C ILE A 93 5.53 -16.49 -4.19
N PRO A 94 4.41 -15.95 -3.67
CA PRO A 94 4.26 -14.51 -3.41
C PRO A 94 5.37 -13.97 -2.50
N PHE A 95 5.68 -12.68 -2.62
CA PHE A 95 6.72 -12.04 -1.81
C PHE A 95 6.45 -12.16 -0.30
N SER A 96 5.20 -11.98 0.14
CA SER A 96 4.81 -12.08 1.55
C SER A 96 5.17 -13.44 2.16
N VAL A 97 4.81 -14.52 1.47
CA VAL A 97 5.10 -15.90 1.90
C VAL A 97 6.60 -16.17 1.93
N ARG A 98 7.33 -15.72 0.90
CA ARG A 98 8.80 -15.84 0.86
C ARG A 98 9.48 -15.09 2.00
N ALA A 99 9.00 -13.89 2.33
CA ALA A 99 9.51 -13.08 3.43
C ALA A 99 9.24 -13.75 4.79
N MET A 100 8.06 -14.35 4.99
CA MET A 100 7.74 -15.10 6.21
C MET A 100 8.68 -16.28 6.40
N TYR A 101 8.81 -17.17 5.40
CA TYR A 101 9.73 -18.31 5.48
C TYR A 101 11.19 -17.87 5.57
N GLY A 102 11.56 -16.78 4.91
CA GLY A 102 12.90 -16.22 4.99
C GLY A 102 13.27 -15.67 6.37
N THR A 103 12.28 -15.14 7.10
CA THR A 103 12.44 -14.67 8.49
C THR A 103 12.55 -15.86 9.44
N VAL A 104 11.68 -16.86 9.29
CA VAL A 104 11.74 -18.08 10.11
C VAL A 104 13.06 -18.81 9.91
N SER A 105 13.53 -18.94 8.67
CA SER A 105 14.83 -19.55 8.38
C SER A 105 16.00 -18.72 8.91
N PHE A 106 15.91 -17.40 8.89
CA PHE A 106 16.91 -16.53 9.51
C PHE A 106 17.03 -16.82 11.01
N VAL A 107 15.91 -16.86 11.72
CA VAL A 107 15.87 -17.17 13.16
C VAL A 107 16.41 -18.58 13.42
N ALA A 108 16.03 -19.57 12.62
CA ALA A 108 16.52 -20.95 12.77
C ALA A 108 18.04 -21.06 12.57
N VAL A 109 18.60 -20.39 11.56
CA VAL A 109 20.06 -20.36 11.32
C VAL A 109 20.77 -19.63 12.45
N PHE A 110 20.20 -18.53 12.95
CA PHE A 110 20.73 -17.81 14.09
C PHE A 110 20.74 -18.69 15.35
N MET A 111 19.65 -19.41 15.63
CA MET A 111 19.56 -20.37 16.73
C MET A 111 20.58 -21.49 16.58
N TRP A 112 20.76 -22.03 15.37
CA TRP A 112 21.77 -23.07 15.10
C TRP A 112 23.19 -22.59 15.40
N VAL A 113 23.56 -21.40 14.92
CA VAL A 113 24.90 -20.83 15.12
C VAL A 113 25.16 -20.43 16.59
N SER A 114 24.11 -20.02 17.31
CA SER A 114 24.20 -19.61 18.72
C SER A 114 24.00 -20.76 19.71
N ALA A 115 23.65 -21.96 19.26
CA ALA A 115 23.38 -23.11 20.13
C ALA A 115 24.59 -23.60 20.94
N ASN A 116 25.82 -23.33 20.47
CA ASN A 116 27.06 -23.75 21.11
C ASN A 116 27.99 -22.56 21.33
N GLU A 117 28.55 -22.42 22.54
CA GLU A 117 29.41 -21.29 22.90
C GLU A 117 30.69 -21.22 22.05
N GLU A 118 31.25 -22.37 21.66
CA GLU A 118 32.43 -22.41 20.79
C GLU A 118 32.10 -21.89 19.38
N ASP A 119 30.96 -22.30 18.82
CA ASP A 119 30.50 -21.87 17.50
C ASP A 119 30.11 -20.39 17.52
N TRP A 120 29.49 -19.92 18.61
CA TRP A 120 29.14 -18.52 18.82
C TRP A 120 30.36 -17.61 18.93
N LYS A 121 31.42 -18.05 19.62
CA LYS A 121 32.71 -17.32 19.65
C LYS A 121 33.31 -17.23 18.26
N LYS A 122 33.39 -18.35 17.52
CA LYS A 122 33.90 -18.37 16.15
C LYS A 122 33.06 -17.52 15.18
N PHE A 123 31.75 -17.45 15.40
CA PHE A 123 30.85 -16.61 14.62
C PHE A 123 31.08 -15.11 14.84
N ARG A 124 31.25 -14.68 16.10
CA ARG A 124 31.47 -13.27 16.44
C ARG A 124 32.89 -12.79 16.15
N GLN A 125 33.89 -13.68 16.15
CA GLN A 125 35.30 -13.32 16.02
C GLN A 125 35.60 -12.41 14.83
N PRO A 126 35.09 -12.64 13.60
CA PRO A 126 35.35 -11.74 12.47
C PRO A 126 34.80 -10.33 12.68
N ILE A 127 33.64 -10.20 13.34
CA ILE A 127 33.00 -8.91 13.64
C ILE A 127 33.83 -8.17 14.69
N LEU A 128 34.21 -8.85 15.76
CA LEU A 128 35.04 -8.29 16.83
C LEU A 128 36.41 -7.87 16.30
N ASN A 129 37.06 -8.67 15.45
CA ASN A 129 38.34 -8.33 14.84
C ASN A 129 38.27 -7.01 14.05
N VAL A 130 37.17 -6.75 13.34
CA VAL A 130 36.95 -5.48 12.63
C VAL A 130 36.72 -4.32 13.60
N LEU A 131 35.95 -4.54 14.67
CA LEU A 131 35.66 -3.50 15.68
C LEU A 131 36.89 -3.12 16.51
N ASP A 132 37.65 -4.11 16.98
CA ASP A 132 38.87 -3.94 17.77
C ASP A 132 39.94 -3.20 16.97
N ALA A 133 39.97 -3.36 15.64
CA ALA A 133 40.83 -2.62 14.72
C ALA A 133 42.34 -2.72 15.05
N ASN A 134 42.76 -3.86 15.63
CA ASN A 134 44.15 -4.09 16.06
C ASN A 134 45.15 -4.12 14.89
N THR A 135 44.71 -4.46 13.68
CA THR A 135 45.55 -4.44 12.46
C THR A 135 45.17 -3.28 11.55
N GLY A 136 46.12 -2.80 10.73
CA GLY A 136 45.87 -1.74 9.75
C GLY A 136 44.72 -2.06 8.78
N PHE A 137 44.58 -3.33 8.38
CA PHE A 137 43.48 -3.81 7.55
C PHE A 137 42.12 -3.72 8.27
N HIS A 138 42.02 -4.18 9.52
CA HIS A 138 40.78 -4.09 10.29
C HIS A 138 40.40 -2.64 10.60
N LYS A 139 41.39 -1.76 10.84
CA LYS A 139 41.16 -0.32 10.99
C LYS A 139 40.58 0.31 9.73
N ALA A 140 41.09 -0.05 8.55
CA ALA A 140 40.54 0.40 7.27
C ALA A 140 39.10 -0.09 7.07
N LEU A 141 38.83 -1.38 7.33
CA LEU A 141 37.47 -1.94 7.25
C LEU A 141 36.50 -1.24 8.21
N ARG A 142 36.90 -0.99 9.46
CA ARG A 142 36.06 -0.30 10.45
C ARG A 142 35.68 1.09 9.98
N THR A 143 36.66 1.88 9.54
CA THR A 143 36.43 3.24 9.03
C THR A 143 35.52 3.21 7.81
N MET A 144 35.74 2.27 6.88
CA MET A 144 34.88 2.06 5.72
C MET A 144 33.43 1.79 6.16
N TYR A 145 33.19 0.85 7.08
CA TYR A 145 31.84 0.53 7.54
C TYR A 145 31.18 1.70 8.26
N LEU A 146 31.90 2.44 9.10
CA LEU A 146 31.36 3.60 9.83
C LEU A 146 30.95 4.76 8.91
N ILE A 147 31.59 4.90 7.75
CA ILE A 147 31.21 5.90 6.73
C ILE A 147 30.09 5.36 5.85
N LEU A 148 30.20 4.11 5.42
CA LEU A 148 29.32 3.51 4.43
C LEU A 148 27.92 3.19 4.99
N LEU A 149 27.81 2.77 6.26
CA LEU A 149 26.52 2.49 6.89
C LEU A 149 25.58 3.71 6.92
N PRO A 150 26.00 4.88 7.44
CA PRO A 150 25.17 6.09 7.42
C PRO A 150 24.78 6.52 5.99
N ILE A 151 25.70 6.41 5.03
CA ILE A 151 25.42 6.76 3.63
C ILE A 151 24.39 5.80 3.03
N LEU A 152 24.52 4.49 3.27
CA LEU A 152 23.55 3.51 2.78
C LEU A 152 22.17 3.71 3.42
N ILE A 153 22.12 3.89 4.75
CA ILE A 153 20.85 4.11 5.47
C ILE A 153 20.21 5.42 5.00
N GLY A 154 20.99 6.50 4.90
CA GLY A 154 20.52 7.80 4.43
C GLY A 154 20.05 7.75 2.97
N GLY A 155 20.81 7.13 2.08
CA GLY A 155 20.47 6.96 0.67
C GLY A 155 19.23 6.08 0.47
N PHE A 156 19.13 4.96 1.19
CA PHE A 156 17.95 4.10 1.16
C PHE A 156 16.70 4.82 1.70
N SER A 157 16.85 5.55 2.80
CA SER A 157 15.76 6.34 3.37
C SER A 157 15.33 7.44 2.41
N PHE A 158 16.27 8.16 1.80
CA PHE A 158 15.98 9.16 0.78
C PHE A 158 15.24 8.55 -0.41
N MET A 159 15.71 7.43 -0.96
CA MET A 159 15.05 6.80 -2.12
C MET A 159 13.66 6.25 -1.78
N THR A 160 13.43 5.81 -0.54
CA THR A 160 12.15 5.28 -0.08
C THR A 160 11.16 6.39 0.28
N MET A 161 11.65 7.51 0.82
CA MET A 161 10.83 8.64 1.26
C MET A 161 10.68 9.74 0.20
N LYS A 162 11.52 9.73 -0.85
CA LYS A 162 11.42 10.67 -1.96
C LYS A 162 10.04 10.51 -2.61
N PRO A 163 9.21 11.57 -2.61
CA PRO A 163 7.92 11.53 -3.31
C PRO A 163 8.15 11.26 -4.79
N SER A 164 7.46 10.25 -5.35
CA SER A 164 7.38 10.09 -6.80
C SER A 164 6.33 11.05 -7.33
N VAL A 165 6.73 11.89 -8.29
CA VAL A 165 5.80 12.73 -9.06
C VAL A 165 5.59 12.01 -10.40
N ASP A 166 5.13 10.77 -10.33
CA ASP A 166 4.64 10.10 -11.53
C ASP A 166 3.28 10.72 -11.83
N GLU A 167 3.11 11.15 -13.08
CA GLU A 167 1.80 11.52 -13.58
C GLU A 167 0.85 10.33 -13.40
N PRO A 168 -0.27 10.48 -12.68
CA PRO A 168 -1.20 9.38 -12.52
C PRO A 168 -1.66 8.96 -13.91
N ILE A 169 -1.31 7.72 -14.30
CA ILE A 169 -1.79 7.05 -15.52
C ILE A 169 -3.31 6.80 -15.44
N GLU A 170 -3.86 6.88 -14.23
CA GLU A 170 -5.29 6.93 -13.97
C GLU A 170 -5.87 8.16 -14.67
N LEU A 171 -6.73 7.93 -15.67
CA LEU A 171 -7.59 8.96 -16.22
C LEU A 171 -8.23 9.69 -15.05
N ARG A 172 -7.97 11.00 -14.95
CA ARG A 172 -8.49 11.84 -13.88
C ARG A 172 -10.02 11.75 -13.83
N THR A 173 -10.55 10.89 -12.98
CA THR A 173 -11.97 10.84 -12.67
C THR A 173 -12.22 11.87 -11.59
N VAL A 174 -12.56 13.10 -12.02
CA VAL A 174 -12.81 14.25 -11.13
C VAL A 174 -14.01 14.02 -10.17
N HIS A 175 -14.70 12.89 -10.32
CA HIS A 175 -15.84 12.44 -9.51
C HIS A 175 -15.63 10.97 -9.11
N PRO A 176 -15.07 10.68 -7.93
CA PRO A 176 -14.95 9.30 -7.45
C PRO A 176 -16.34 8.70 -7.22
N ALA A 177 -16.46 7.39 -7.34
CA ALA A 177 -17.70 6.69 -7.01
C ALA A 177 -18.06 6.89 -5.53
N PRO A 178 -19.33 7.18 -5.19
CA PRO A 178 -19.74 7.29 -3.80
C PRO A 178 -19.60 5.95 -3.07
N PRO A 179 -19.25 5.96 -1.77
CA PRO A 179 -19.31 4.76 -0.95
C PRO A 179 -20.77 4.30 -0.76
N ALA A 180 -20.98 3.04 -0.37
CA ALA A 180 -22.32 2.54 -0.06
C ALA A 180 -22.97 3.25 1.15
N SER A 181 -22.15 3.70 2.10
CA SER A 181 -22.62 4.46 3.26
C SER A 181 -21.58 5.48 3.71
N THR A 182 -22.04 6.50 4.44
CA THR A 182 -21.18 7.52 5.05
C THR A 182 -21.60 7.76 6.50
N LYS A 183 -20.61 8.03 7.36
CA LYS A 183 -20.85 8.44 8.74
C LYS A 183 -20.71 9.95 8.87
N VAL A 184 -21.77 10.63 9.31
CA VAL A 184 -21.83 12.09 9.51
C VAL A 184 -22.36 12.35 10.92
N HIS A 185 -21.63 13.15 11.72
CA HIS A 185 -21.93 13.43 13.14
C HIS A 185 -22.31 12.19 13.98
N GLY A 186 -21.61 11.07 13.80
CA GLY A 186 -21.85 9.86 14.57
C GLY A 186 -22.94 8.93 14.01
N LYS A 187 -23.75 9.39 13.04
CA LYS A 187 -24.82 8.60 12.41
C LYS A 187 -24.39 8.06 11.04
N THR A 188 -24.81 6.84 10.72
CA THR A 188 -24.53 6.20 9.44
C THR A 188 -25.71 6.38 8.48
N TYR A 189 -25.42 6.85 7.26
CA TYR A 189 -26.39 7.07 6.20
C TYR A 189 -26.06 6.17 5.00
N THR A 190 -27.05 5.44 4.48
CA THR A 190 -26.94 4.64 3.26
C THR A 190 -27.25 5.52 2.05
N LEU A 191 -26.28 5.77 1.18
CA LEU A 191 -26.40 6.83 0.16
C LEU A 191 -27.41 6.49 -0.96
N GLN A 192 -27.67 5.21 -1.21
CA GLN A 192 -28.61 4.77 -2.26
C GLN A 192 -30.08 4.92 -1.85
N THR A 193 -30.39 4.87 -0.56
CA THR A 193 -31.77 4.81 -0.05
C THR A 193 -32.18 6.02 0.77
N SER A 194 -31.21 6.86 1.19
CA SER A 194 -31.50 8.07 1.95
C SER A 194 -32.22 9.11 1.09
N GLN A 195 -33.13 9.85 1.70
CA GLN A 195 -33.88 10.94 1.06
C GLN A 195 -33.64 12.25 1.80
N ASN A 196 -33.79 13.37 1.09
CA ASN A 196 -33.60 14.68 1.67
C ASN A 196 -34.82 15.06 2.54
N PRO A 197 -34.64 15.26 3.86
CA PRO A 197 -35.75 15.50 4.77
C PRO A 197 -36.41 16.86 4.58
N TYR A 198 -35.79 17.79 3.85
CA TYR A 198 -36.30 19.15 3.64
C TYR A 198 -37.19 19.29 2.38
N ARG A 199 -37.42 18.18 1.66
CA ARG A 199 -38.36 18.10 0.53
C ARG A 199 -39.80 17.99 1.05
N VAL A 200 -40.28 19.00 1.77
CA VAL A 200 -41.57 18.95 2.45
C VAL A 200 -42.63 19.89 1.83
N ASN A 201 -43.88 19.48 1.98
CA ASN A 201 -45.04 20.30 1.68
C ASN A 201 -45.36 21.29 2.82
N LEU A 202 -46.47 22.02 2.70
CA LEU A 202 -46.91 23.00 3.70
C LEU A 202 -47.26 22.37 5.05
N GLU A 203 -47.69 21.10 5.06
CA GLU A 203 -47.97 20.35 6.29
C GLU A 203 -46.70 19.77 6.94
N GLY A 204 -45.51 20.05 6.39
CA GLY A 204 -44.23 19.55 6.90
C GLY A 204 -43.96 18.07 6.62
N LYS A 205 -44.76 17.44 5.75
CA LYS A 205 -44.57 16.04 5.33
C LYS A 205 -43.72 15.97 4.08
N PHE A 206 -42.89 14.93 3.97
CA PHE A 206 -42.08 14.69 2.79
C PHE A 206 -42.97 14.53 1.54
N ASP A 207 -42.74 15.39 0.54
CA ASP A 207 -43.43 15.40 -0.73
C ASP A 207 -42.47 15.87 -1.84
N GLN A 208 -41.97 14.90 -2.61
CA GLN A 208 -41.09 15.14 -3.74
C GLN A 208 -41.83 15.79 -4.91
N ALA A 209 -43.12 15.49 -5.13
CA ALA A 209 -43.89 16.03 -6.23
C ALA A 209 -44.17 17.52 -6.03
N TYR A 210 -44.52 17.91 -4.80
CA TYR A 210 -44.64 19.31 -4.40
C TYR A 210 -43.33 20.07 -4.63
N SER A 211 -42.21 19.53 -4.14
CA SER A 211 -40.89 20.15 -4.30
C SER A 211 -40.49 20.32 -5.77
N ASN A 212 -40.76 19.31 -6.61
CA ASN A 212 -40.44 19.34 -8.04
C ASN A 212 -41.27 20.37 -8.81
N LYS A 213 -42.53 20.60 -8.41
CA LYS A 213 -43.40 21.61 -9.04
C LYS A 213 -42.88 23.04 -8.87
N LEU A 214 -42.10 23.28 -7.82
CA LEU A 214 -41.52 24.58 -7.49
C LEU A 214 -40.19 24.87 -8.22
N ILE A 215 -39.69 23.94 -9.04
CA ILE A 215 -38.41 24.03 -9.75
C ILE A 215 -38.69 24.03 -11.26
N VAL A 216 -38.14 25.01 -12.00
CA VAL A 216 -38.29 25.16 -13.47
C VAL A 216 -37.48 24.12 -14.22
N GLU A 217 -36.21 23.99 -13.85
CA GLU A 217 -35.24 23.20 -14.59
C GLU A 217 -34.35 22.45 -13.59
N GLN A 218 -34.37 21.12 -13.66
CA GLN A 218 -33.55 20.28 -12.80
C GLN A 218 -32.09 20.19 -13.27
N GLY A 219 -31.81 20.69 -14.48
CA GLY A 219 -30.52 20.61 -15.18
C GLY A 219 -29.50 21.68 -14.82
N MET A 220 -29.87 22.95 -14.59
CA MET A 220 -28.90 24.00 -14.22
C MET A 220 -29.21 24.51 -12.83
N GLY A 221 -28.44 24.10 -11.81
CA GLY A 221 -28.55 24.65 -10.46
C GLY A 221 -29.98 24.92 -9.97
N ARG A 222 -30.90 23.96 -10.17
CA ARG A 222 -32.33 23.98 -9.77
C ARG A 222 -32.96 25.39 -9.68
N LEU A 223 -33.16 26.02 -10.83
CA LEU A 223 -33.84 27.32 -10.91
C LEU A 223 -35.28 27.21 -10.39
N MET A 224 -35.71 28.16 -9.56
CA MET A 224 -37.06 28.19 -8.99
C MET A 224 -38.11 28.66 -9.98
N ALA A 225 -39.33 28.11 -9.85
CA ALA A 225 -40.48 28.50 -10.65
C ALA A 225 -40.76 30.00 -10.52
N PRO A 226 -41.29 30.69 -11.56
CA PRO A 226 -41.56 32.13 -11.49
C PRO A 226 -42.48 32.55 -10.33
N ASN A 227 -43.32 31.62 -9.86
CA ASN A 227 -44.23 31.80 -8.73
C ASN A 227 -43.72 31.19 -7.41
N ALA A 228 -42.48 30.74 -7.37
CA ALA A 228 -41.84 30.10 -6.22
C ALA A 228 -40.68 30.98 -5.75
N ASN A 229 -40.97 31.95 -4.88
CA ASN A 229 -39.96 32.85 -4.32
C ASN A 229 -39.59 32.42 -2.88
N PRO A 230 -38.37 31.89 -2.64
CA PRO A 230 -37.89 31.59 -1.28
C PRO A 230 -37.77 32.81 -0.36
N TRP A 231 -37.67 34.01 -0.93
CA TRP A 231 -37.46 35.26 -0.19
C TRP A 231 -38.76 35.99 0.16
N ASP A 232 -39.92 35.40 -0.12
CA ASP A 232 -41.20 35.89 0.41
C ASP A 232 -41.25 35.62 1.93
N ASP A 233 -41.69 36.59 2.72
CA ASP A 233 -41.87 36.43 4.18
C ASP A 233 -42.90 35.35 4.53
N LYS A 234 -43.79 35.01 3.60
CA LYS A 234 -44.79 33.93 3.74
C LYS A 234 -44.31 32.59 3.17
N ALA A 235 -43.04 32.45 2.79
CA ALA A 235 -42.51 31.21 2.27
C ALA A 235 -42.52 30.11 3.34
N GLU A 236 -43.22 29.02 3.05
CA GLU A 236 -43.36 27.86 3.94
C GLU A 236 -42.92 26.56 3.23
N GLY A 237 -42.81 25.46 3.99
CA GLY A 237 -42.40 24.16 3.48
C GLY A 237 -41.01 24.19 2.80
N TYR A 238 -40.90 23.58 1.62
CA TYR A 238 -39.65 23.52 0.86
C TYR A 238 -38.99 24.89 0.59
N LEU A 239 -39.77 25.94 0.33
CA LEU A 239 -39.21 27.27 0.00
C LEU A 239 -38.48 27.91 1.17
N LYS A 240 -38.99 27.71 2.39
CA LYS A 240 -38.30 28.14 3.62
C LYS A 240 -36.91 27.50 3.72
N TYR A 241 -36.81 26.19 3.51
CA TYR A 241 -35.52 25.49 3.59
C TYR A 241 -34.56 25.84 2.46
N VAL A 242 -35.08 26.25 1.30
CA VAL A 242 -34.23 26.79 0.22
C VAL A 242 -33.62 28.11 0.65
N ARG A 243 -34.41 29.00 1.27
CA ARG A 243 -33.89 30.27 1.81
C ARG A 243 -32.81 30.03 2.85
N GLU A 244 -33.08 29.17 3.83
CA GLU A 244 -32.11 28.80 4.87
C GLU A 244 -30.83 28.19 4.26
N GLY A 245 -30.97 27.28 3.28
CA GLY A 245 -29.84 26.72 2.55
C GLY A 245 -29.03 27.76 1.77
N GLY A 246 -29.70 28.75 1.18
CA GLY A 246 -29.08 29.89 0.51
C GLY A 246 -28.28 30.76 1.48
N GLU A 247 -28.83 31.06 2.66
CA GLU A 247 -28.13 31.81 3.71
C GLU A 247 -26.86 31.08 4.17
N ILE A 248 -26.94 29.77 4.40
CA ILE A 248 -25.76 28.93 4.74
C ILE A 248 -24.74 28.95 3.60
N PHE A 249 -25.18 28.83 2.35
CA PHE A 249 -24.29 28.86 1.18
C PHE A 249 -23.53 30.19 1.09
N PHE A 250 -24.21 31.31 1.30
CA PHE A 250 -23.58 32.63 1.26
C PHE A 250 -22.58 32.85 2.40
N GLN A 251 -22.87 32.31 3.59
CA GLN A 251 -21.97 32.43 4.74
C GLN A 251 -20.68 31.61 4.56
N ASN A 252 -20.76 30.45 3.90
CA ASN A 252 -19.71 29.43 3.99
C ASN A 252 -19.10 29.01 2.64
N CYS A 253 -19.90 28.95 1.58
CA CYS A 253 -19.55 28.30 0.32
C CYS A 253 -19.24 29.29 -0.81
N HIS A 254 -19.94 30.43 -0.81
CA HIS A 254 -19.88 31.46 -1.85
C HIS A 254 -18.45 31.97 -2.13
N PHE A 255 -17.61 32.09 -1.09
CA PHE A 255 -16.24 32.56 -1.21
C PHE A 255 -15.38 31.75 -2.19
N CYS A 256 -15.68 30.46 -2.37
CA CYS A 256 -15.00 29.59 -3.35
C CYS A 256 -15.89 29.31 -4.57
N HIS A 257 -17.19 29.07 -4.36
CA HIS A 257 -18.09 28.62 -5.43
C HIS A 257 -18.76 29.76 -6.22
N GLY A 258 -18.60 31.02 -5.84
CA GLY A 258 -19.19 32.18 -6.52
C GLY A 258 -20.65 32.44 -6.10
N ASP A 259 -21.13 33.65 -6.32
CA ASP A 259 -22.49 34.13 -5.97
C ASP A 259 -23.50 33.56 -6.95
N ASN A 260 -23.07 33.49 -8.20
CA ASN A 260 -23.79 32.88 -9.30
C ASN A 260 -23.56 31.37 -9.40
N LEU A 261 -23.00 30.73 -8.36
CA LEU A 261 -22.71 29.28 -8.31
C LEU A 261 -21.78 28.78 -9.43
N ASN A 262 -20.99 29.68 -10.02
CA ASN A 262 -20.23 29.43 -11.25
C ASN A 262 -18.80 28.89 -11.02
N GLY A 263 -18.43 28.59 -9.77
CA GLY A 263 -17.10 28.14 -9.40
C GLY A 263 -16.03 29.23 -9.42
N ARG A 264 -16.42 30.52 -9.52
CA ARG A 264 -15.52 31.67 -9.63
C ARG A 264 -15.64 32.63 -8.43
N GLY A 265 -15.72 32.08 -7.22
CA GLY A 265 -15.67 32.88 -6.00
C GLY A 265 -14.31 33.57 -5.80
N LEU A 266 -14.26 34.51 -4.85
CA LEU A 266 -13.06 35.29 -4.51
C LEU A 266 -11.79 34.44 -4.38
N HIS A 267 -11.90 33.24 -3.77
CA HIS A 267 -10.78 32.34 -3.52
C HIS A 267 -10.64 31.21 -4.56
N ALA A 268 -11.51 31.13 -5.57
CA ALA A 268 -11.54 30.02 -6.52
C ALA A 268 -10.21 29.80 -7.24
N PHE A 269 -9.56 30.89 -7.65
CA PHE A 269 -8.36 30.88 -8.48
C PHE A 269 -7.08 30.50 -7.72
N ALA A 270 -7.17 30.30 -6.40
CA ALA A 270 -6.08 29.72 -5.62
C ALA A 270 -5.97 28.19 -5.79
N PHE A 271 -6.95 27.55 -6.45
CA PHE A 271 -7.02 26.10 -6.60
C PHE A 271 -6.93 25.68 -8.07
N ASN A 272 -6.26 24.55 -8.31
CA ASN A 272 -6.22 23.89 -9.61
C ASN A 272 -6.59 22.41 -9.43
N PRO A 273 -7.78 21.96 -9.86
CA PRO A 273 -8.77 22.71 -10.63
C PRO A 273 -9.49 23.75 -9.75
N ILE A 274 -10.06 24.78 -10.38
CA ILE A 274 -11.00 25.66 -9.69
C ILE A 274 -12.24 24.86 -9.24
N PRO A 275 -13.00 25.35 -8.24
CA PRO A 275 -14.26 24.72 -7.83
C PRO A 275 -15.24 24.51 -8.99
N ALA A 276 -16.06 23.46 -8.90
CA ALA A 276 -17.00 23.10 -9.95
C ALA A 276 -18.04 24.21 -10.21
N ASN A 277 -18.39 24.39 -11.49
CA ASN A 277 -19.44 25.30 -11.93
C ASN A 277 -20.80 24.61 -11.83
N PHE A 278 -21.61 24.96 -10.83
CA PHE A 278 -22.92 24.35 -10.59
C PHE A 278 -24.02 24.81 -11.55
N THR A 279 -23.76 25.84 -12.36
CA THR A 279 -24.70 26.27 -13.40
C THR A 279 -24.60 25.40 -14.65
N ASP A 280 -23.55 24.58 -14.78
CA ASP A 280 -23.36 23.69 -15.94
C ASP A 280 -24.20 22.40 -15.77
N PRO A 281 -25.08 22.05 -16.74
CA PRO A 281 -25.89 20.84 -16.68
C PRO A 281 -25.13 19.53 -16.56
N GLY A 282 -23.86 19.50 -16.95
CA GLY A 282 -22.97 18.35 -16.82
C GLY A 282 -22.35 18.17 -15.44
N THR A 283 -22.66 19.02 -14.46
CA THR A 283 -22.02 19.01 -13.14
C THR A 283 -22.95 18.49 -12.04
N ILE A 284 -23.33 19.34 -11.08
CA ILE A 284 -24.09 18.98 -9.88
C ILE A 284 -25.47 18.42 -10.18
N ALA A 285 -26.06 18.80 -11.31
CA ALA A 285 -27.39 18.34 -11.71
C ALA A 285 -27.45 16.87 -12.11
N GLN A 286 -26.32 16.28 -12.52
CA GLN A 286 -26.22 14.84 -12.81
C GLN A 286 -26.08 14.00 -11.54
N LEU A 287 -25.85 14.63 -10.39
CA LEU A 287 -25.53 13.95 -9.14
C LEU A 287 -26.77 13.78 -8.27
N GLN A 288 -26.88 12.62 -7.63
CA GLN A 288 -27.90 12.37 -6.63
C GLN A 288 -27.69 13.29 -5.41
N GLU A 289 -28.77 13.73 -4.76
CA GLU A 289 -28.67 14.60 -3.58
C GLU A 289 -27.86 13.97 -2.44
N THR A 290 -27.91 12.65 -2.30
CA THR A 290 -27.13 11.89 -1.33
C THR A 290 -25.64 11.92 -1.63
N PHE A 291 -25.26 11.94 -2.92
CA PHE A 291 -23.87 12.16 -3.32
C PHE A 291 -23.40 13.55 -2.91
N ILE A 292 -24.21 14.58 -3.17
CA ILE A 292 -23.88 15.97 -2.80
C ILE A 292 -23.77 16.10 -1.28
N PHE A 293 -24.70 15.52 -0.52
CA PHE A 293 -24.65 15.47 0.93
C PHE A 293 -23.35 14.84 1.44
N TRP A 294 -22.93 13.71 0.87
CA TRP A 294 -21.65 13.09 1.22
C TRP A 294 -20.45 14.00 0.92
N ARG A 295 -20.43 14.64 -0.26
CA ARG A 295 -19.35 15.55 -0.66
C ARG A 295 -19.24 16.75 0.27
N VAL A 296 -20.36 17.34 0.67
CA VAL A 296 -20.38 18.48 1.61
C VAL A 296 -19.96 18.04 3.01
N ALA A 297 -20.48 16.91 3.49
CA ALA A 297 -20.20 16.40 4.84
C ALA A 297 -18.75 15.92 5.05
N LYS A 298 -18.07 15.50 3.97
CA LYS A 298 -16.67 15.07 4.04
C LYS A 298 -15.69 16.16 3.61
N GLY A 299 -16.08 17.05 2.71
CA GLY A 299 -15.15 17.97 2.07
C GLY A 299 -14.07 17.20 1.29
N GLY A 300 -12.86 17.78 1.24
CA GLY A 300 -11.67 17.14 0.64
C GLY A 300 -11.02 16.12 1.58
N ILE A 301 -10.96 16.42 2.87
CA ILE A 301 -10.24 15.61 3.87
C ILE A 301 -11.09 14.39 4.25
N GLY A 302 -10.65 13.19 3.85
CA GLY A 302 -11.34 11.93 4.10
C GLY A 302 -12.00 11.29 2.88
N LEU A 303 -11.76 11.83 1.68
CA LEU A 303 -12.07 11.15 0.42
C LEU A 303 -11.09 10.00 0.15
N PRO A 304 -11.50 8.97 -0.60
CA PRO A 304 -10.57 7.94 -1.08
C PRO A 304 -9.57 8.55 -2.07
N ASN A 305 -8.44 7.88 -2.31
CA ASN A 305 -7.32 8.44 -3.08
C ASN A 305 -7.72 8.86 -4.50
N GLU A 306 -8.66 8.15 -5.12
CA GLU A 306 -9.23 8.44 -6.45
C GLU A 306 -9.96 9.78 -6.48
N GLY A 307 -10.40 10.29 -5.32
CA GLY A 307 -11.03 11.59 -5.16
C GLY A 307 -10.06 12.76 -4.97
N PHE A 308 -8.74 12.51 -5.04
CA PHE A 308 -7.67 13.49 -4.87
C PHE A 308 -7.88 14.39 -3.63
N PRO A 309 -7.99 13.81 -2.41
CA PRO A 309 -8.25 14.57 -1.18
C PRO A 309 -7.21 15.68 -0.92
N TRP A 310 -5.97 15.49 -1.36
CA TRP A 310 -4.89 16.48 -1.24
C TRP A 310 -5.03 17.68 -2.20
N ALA A 311 -5.89 17.58 -3.21
CA ALA A 311 -6.12 18.61 -4.21
C ALA A 311 -7.45 19.38 -4.01
N SER A 312 -8.16 19.10 -2.91
CA SER A 312 -9.38 19.81 -2.53
C SER A 312 -9.25 20.34 -1.11
N VAL A 313 -9.38 21.66 -0.95
CA VAL A 313 -9.40 22.30 0.38
C VAL A 313 -10.81 22.48 0.92
N MET A 314 -11.82 21.90 0.26
CA MET A 314 -13.20 22.03 0.68
C MET A 314 -13.34 21.52 2.12
N PRO A 315 -13.70 22.36 3.10
CA PRO A 315 -13.85 21.89 4.46
C PRO A 315 -15.11 21.03 4.59
N PRO A 316 -15.17 20.13 5.58
CA PRO A 316 -16.38 19.40 5.93
C PRO A 316 -17.41 20.33 6.58
N TRP A 317 -18.68 20.20 6.19
CA TRP A 317 -19.82 20.95 6.75
C TRP A 317 -20.94 20.03 7.24
#